data_AF-A0A4R3I704-F1
#
_entry.id   AF-A0A4R3I704-F1
#
_cell.length_a   1.000
_cell.length_b   1.000
_cell.length_c   1.000
_cell.angle_alpha   90.00
_cell.angle_beta   90.00
_cell.angle_gamma   90.00
#
_symmetry.space_group_name_H-M   'P 1'
#
loop_
_entity.id
_entity.type
_entity.pdbx_description
1 polymer ?
#
loop_
_entity_poly.entity_id
_entity_poly.type
_entity_poly.pdbx_seq_one_letter_code
_entity_poly.pdbx_strand_id
1 'polypeptide(L)'
;MSFQSDFAEYLRTGKPQQLQNYIDGDYNANILAVYRNGFYKACVAALAANYPVTKILFGEPRFNFLAQRHVDLHPPQQGTLVGYGDSFIETIKAFFAEQNEDLPQAYVDIALLDRTWLSCLNGADDDHRLSVEQIQHHAAQGQDIENIRVKLAANVFMHSMEPQAFNFWYSSQHPGQNHEATNLPQQTQLLIWRAAGRVQVRELNPADYCFFSQVQKQKTLGEVIATTTTRFPDFDVEACFAACLQNGLLSQTH
;
A
#
# COMPACT_ATOMS: atom_id res chain seq x y z
N MET A 1 32.80 -2.88 -13.33
CA MET A 1 31.60 -3.49 -12.74
C MET A 1 32.00 -4.79 -12.05
N SER A 2 31.19 -5.34 -11.16
CA SER A 2 31.51 -6.58 -10.43
C SER A 2 30.70 -7.75 -10.97
N PHE A 3 31.13 -8.97 -10.72
CA PHE A 3 30.35 -10.18 -11.09
C PHE A 3 28.89 -10.09 -10.63
N GLN A 4 28.66 -9.59 -9.41
CA GLN A 4 27.32 -9.48 -8.82
C GLN A 4 26.43 -8.48 -9.58
N SER A 5 26.97 -7.34 -10.03
CA SER A 5 26.19 -6.37 -10.82
C SER A 5 25.81 -6.94 -12.17
N ASP A 6 26.75 -7.63 -12.81
CA ASP A 6 26.60 -8.12 -14.19
C ASP A 6 25.68 -9.36 -14.20
N PHE A 7 25.72 -10.17 -13.13
CA PHE A 7 24.79 -11.26 -12.90
C PHE A 7 23.38 -10.77 -12.58
N ALA A 8 23.23 -9.74 -11.75
CA ALA A 8 21.92 -9.12 -11.51
C ALA A 8 21.33 -8.53 -12.80
N GLU A 9 22.13 -7.86 -13.63
CA GLU A 9 21.70 -7.37 -14.94
C GLU A 9 21.26 -8.51 -15.86
N TYR A 10 21.99 -9.63 -15.88
CA TYR A 10 21.58 -10.82 -16.63
C TYR A 10 20.24 -11.38 -16.15
N LEU A 11 20.01 -11.50 -14.84
CA LEU A 11 18.74 -12.00 -14.31
C LEU A 11 17.56 -11.14 -14.77
N ARG A 12 17.75 -9.81 -14.80
CA ARG A 12 16.73 -8.85 -15.24
C ARG A 12 16.53 -8.83 -16.75
N THR A 13 17.62 -8.81 -17.53
CA THR A 13 17.56 -8.54 -18.98
C THR A 13 17.64 -9.80 -19.85
N GLY A 14 18.12 -10.91 -19.29
CA GLY A 14 18.46 -12.12 -20.03
C GLY A 14 19.70 -12.01 -20.93
N LYS A 15 20.42 -10.87 -20.93
CA LYS A 15 21.58 -10.63 -21.80
C LYS A 15 22.87 -11.09 -21.11
N PRO A 16 23.54 -12.15 -21.60
CA PRO A 16 24.71 -12.73 -20.92
C PRO A 16 26.03 -12.03 -21.29
N GLN A 17 25.99 -10.98 -22.11
CA GLN A 17 27.18 -10.35 -22.71
C GLN A 17 28.21 -9.92 -21.67
N GLN A 18 27.75 -9.30 -20.57
CA GLN A 18 28.65 -8.84 -19.51
C GLN A 18 29.21 -10.00 -18.67
N LEU A 19 28.53 -11.16 -18.65
CA LEU A 19 28.95 -12.33 -17.90
C LEU A 19 30.08 -13.13 -18.56
N GLN A 20 30.34 -12.90 -19.85
CA GLN A 20 31.43 -13.56 -20.57
C GLN A 20 32.81 -13.28 -19.96
N ASN A 21 32.96 -12.17 -19.24
CA ASN A 21 34.20 -11.80 -18.55
C ASN A 21 34.47 -12.61 -17.28
N TYR A 22 33.52 -13.42 -16.80
CA TYR A 22 33.61 -14.15 -15.54
C TYR A 22 33.36 -15.66 -15.67
N ILE A 23 33.11 -16.15 -16.88
CA ILE A 23 32.81 -17.56 -17.13
C ILE A 23 33.88 -18.13 -18.04
N ASP A 24 34.63 -19.11 -17.53
CA ASP A 24 35.65 -19.83 -18.29
C ASP A 24 35.06 -21.02 -19.08
N GLY A 25 35.60 -21.29 -20.27
CA GLY A 25 35.31 -22.49 -21.07
C GLY A 25 34.06 -22.41 -21.96
N ASP A 26 33.62 -23.57 -22.48
CA ASP A 26 32.37 -23.71 -23.24
C ASP A 26 31.17 -23.47 -22.32
N TYR A 27 30.80 -22.20 -22.23
CA TYR A 27 29.64 -21.68 -21.53
C TYR A 27 28.38 -22.51 -21.81
N ASN A 28 27.84 -23.16 -20.77
CA ASN A 28 26.55 -23.85 -20.87
C ASN A 28 25.42 -22.85 -20.62
N ALA A 29 24.90 -22.26 -21.70
CA ALA A 29 23.74 -21.36 -21.67
C ALA A 29 22.55 -21.89 -20.86
N ASN A 30 22.41 -23.22 -20.78
CA ASN A 30 21.35 -23.86 -20.01
C ASN A 30 21.50 -23.64 -18.50
N ILE A 31 22.73 -23.54 -17.97
CA ILE A 31 22.97 -23.32 -16.53
C ILE A 31 22.53 -21.91 -16.14
N LEU A 32 22.89 -20.87 -16.91
CA LEU A 32 22.43 -19.51 -16.62
C LEU A 32 20.90 -19.38 -16.76
N ALA A 33 20.32 -20.07 -17.75
CA ALA A 33 18.87 -20.13 -17.91
C ALA A 33 18.18 -20.73 -16.66
N VAL A 34 18.77 -21.72 -15.99
CA VAL A 34 18.24 -22.27 -14.72
C VAL A 34 18.18 -21.19 -13.63
N TYR A 35 19.23 -20.38 -13.47
CA TYR A 35 19.22 -19.28 -12.49
C TYR A 35 18.19 -18.21 -12.83
N ARG A 36 18.08 -17.84 -14.11
CA ARG A 36 17.08 -16.86 -14.55
C ARG A 36 15.65 -17.39 -14.35
N ASN A 37 15.40 -18.67 -14.64
CA ASN A 37 14.10 -19.28 -14.38
C ASN A 37 13.77 -19.31 -12.88
N GLY A 38 14.75 -19.58 -12.02
CA GLY A 38 14.62 -19.48 -10.57
C GLY A 38 14.26 -18.07 -10.11
N PHE A 39 14.94 -17.06 -10.67
CA PHE A 39 14.63 -15.65 -10.42
C PHE A 39 13.18 -15.31 -10.81
N TYR A 40 12.73 -15.68 -12.02
CA TYR A 40 11.34 -15.45 -12.46
C TYR A 40 10.34 -16.13 -11.54
N LYS A 41 10.58 -17.41 -11.19
CA LYS A 41 9.71 -18.17 -10.31
C LYS A 41 9.59 -17.50 -8.93
N ALA A 42 10.69 -17.00 -8.38
CA ALA A 42 10.70 -16.28 -7.12
C ALA A 42 9.93 -14.95 -7.20
N CYS A 43 10.12 -14.17 -8.27
CA CYS A 43 9.42 -12.90 -8.46
C CYS A 43 7.90 -13.08 -8.61
N VAL A 44 7.47 -14.06 -9.40
CA VAL A 44 6.05 -14.39 -9.55
C VAL A 44 5.44 -14.88 -8.23
N ALA A 45 6.18 -15.73 -7.48
CA ALA A 45 5.74 -16.18 -6.16
C ALA A 45 5.64 -15.02 -5.16
N ALA A 46 6.55 -14.04 -5.23
CA ALA A 46 6.48 -12.85 -4.39
C ALA A 46 5.27 -11.97 -4.74
N LEU A 47 4.98 -11.75 -6.02
CA LEU A 47 3.76 -11.04 -6.42
C LEU A 47 2.50 -11.78 -5.91
N ALA A 48 2.46 -13.10 -6.02
CA ALA A 48 1.35 -13.90 -5.48
C ALA A 48 1.18 -13.77 -3.96
N ALA A 49 2.29 -13.65 -3.22
CA ALA A 49 2.27 -13.43 -1.78
C ALA A 49 1.89 -11.99 -1.40
N ASN A 50 2.31 -11.01 -2.22
CA ASN A 50 2.06 -9.59 -1.99
C ASN A 50 0.65 -9.15 -2.46
N TYR A 51 0.04 -9.91 -3.37
CA TYR A 51 -1.28 -9.65 -3.96
C TYR A 51 -2.22 -10.87 -3.86
N PRO A 52 -2.48 -11.39 -2.65
CA PRO A 52 -3.19 -12.66 -2.48
C PRO A 52 -4.64 -12.59 -2.92
N VAL A 53 -5.36 -11.49 -2.62
CA VAL A 53 -6.77 -11.35 -3.02
C VAL A 53 -6.88 -11.08 -4.52
N THR A 54 -5.95 -10.30 -5.07
CA THR A 54 -5.84 -10.09 -6.52
C THR A 54 -5.59 -11.41 -7.26
N LYS A 55 -4.79 -12.32 -6.69
CA LYS A 55 -4.61 -13.68 -7.23
C LYS A 55 -5.91 -14.48 -7.21
N ILE A 56 -6.68 -14.41 -6.13
CA ILE A 56 -8.00 -15.06 -6.05
C ILE A 56 -8.93 -14.50 -7.13
N LEU A 57 -8.96 -13.17 -7.27
CA LEU A 57 -9.83 -12.46 -8.21
C LEU A 57 -9.58 -12.85 -9.68
N PHE A 58 -8.31 -12.86 -10.12
CA PHE A 58 -7.96 -13.21 -11.50
C PHE A 58 -7.86 -14.72 -11.75
N GLY A 59 -7.76 -15.53 -10.69
CA GLY A 59 -7.39 -16.94 -10.79
C GLY A 59 -5.92 -17.14 -11.15
N GLU A 60 -5.38 -18.33 -10.86
CA GLU A 60 -3.94 -18.60 -11.00
C GLU A 60 -3.39 -18.38 -12.42
N PRO A 61 -4.04 -18.86 -13.51
CA PRO A 61 -3.46 -18.73 -14.85
C PRO A 61 -3.30 -17.28 -15.30
N ARG A 62 -4.35 -16.45 -15.13
CA ARG A 62 -4.33 -15.04 -15.54
C ARG A 62 -3.42 -14.21 -14.63
N PHE A 63 -3.44 -14.48 -13.32
CA PHE A 63 -2.52 -13.83 -12.39
C PHE A 63 -1.05 -14.13 -12.73
N ASN A 64 -0.70 -15.39 -12.97
CA ASN A 64 0.67 -15.78 -13.28
C ASN A 64 1.16 -15.14 -14.58
N PHE A 65 0.29 -15.02 -15.60
CA PHE A 65 0.60 -14.31 -16.83
C PHE A 65 0.89 -12.82 -16.58
N LEU A 66 0.01 -12.14 -15.83
CA LEU A 66 0.20 -10.74 -15.45
C LEU A 66 1.47 -10.53 -14.62
N ALA A 67 1.76 -11.44 -13.70
CA ALA A 67 2.95 -11.41 -12.86
C ALA A 67 4.23 -11.58 -13.68
N GLN A 68 4.28 -12.53 -14.61
CA GLN A 68 5.43 -12.69 -15.52
C GLN A 68 5.66 -11.42 -16.34
N ARG A 69 4.60 -10.87 -16.93
CA ARG A 69 4.66 -9.60 -17.65
C ARG A 69 5.19 -8.46 -16.76
N HIS A 70 4.79 -8.40 -15.50
CA HIS A 70 5.30 -7.41 -14.56
C HIS A 70 6.80 -7.58 -14.32
N VAL A 71 7.28 -8.82 -14.17
CA VAL A 71 8.71 -9.10 -14.00
C VAL A 71 9.51 -8.67 -15.23
N ASP A 72 8.98 -8.84 -16.43
CA ASP A 72 9.62 -8.39 -17.68
C ASP A 72 9.73 -6.86 -17.74
N LEU A 73 8.68 -6.15 -17.37
CA LEU A 73 8.60 -4.68 -17.46
C LEU A 73 9.27 -3.96 -16.27
N HIS A 74 9.17 -4.55 -15.09
CA HIS A 74 9.55 -3.98 -13.81
C HIS A 74 10.27 -5.01 -12.93
N PRO A 75 11.43 -5.55 -13.35
CA PRO A 75 12.13 -6.53 -12.55
C PRO A 75 12.61 -5.92 -11.22
N PRO A 76 12.71 -6.73 -10.14
CA PRO A 76 13.16 -6.23 -8.84
C PRO A 76 14.52 -5.51 -8.90
N GLN A 77 14.56 -4.31 -8.30
CA GLN A 77 15.78 -3.50 -8.23
C GLN A 77 16.57 -3.74 -6.94
N GLN A 78 15.90 -4.24 -5.90
CA GLN A 78 16.50 -4.55 -4.60
C GLN A 78 16.67 -6.06 -4.43
N GLY A 79 17.57 -6.47 -3.53
CA GLY A 79 17.82 -7.89 -3.21
C GLY A 79 16.73 -8.55 -2.36
N THR A 80 15.67 -7.82 -2.03
CA THR A 80 14.49 -8.32 -1.31
C THR A 80 13.27 -8.30 -2.23
N LEU A 81 12.38 -9.27 -2.04
CA LEU A 81 11.07 -9.33 -2.73
C LEU A 81 9.92 -8.91 -1.80
N VAL A 82 10.22 -8.56 -0.54
CA VAL A 82 9.23 -7.97 0.37
C VAL A 82 8.79 -6.64 -0.21
N GLY A 83 7.49 -6.46 -0.43
CA GLY A 83 6.94 -5.25 -1.05
C GLY A 83 7.12 -5.18 -2.57
N TYR A 84 7.71 -6.20 -3.23
CA TYR A 84 7.83 -6.20 -4.68
C TYR A 84 6.47 -6.15 -5.37
N GLY A 85 6.34 -5.28 -6.38
CA GLY A 85 5.11 -5.09 -7.14
C GLY A 85 4.51 -3.69 -7.08
N ASP A 86 5.24 -2.66 -6.64
CA ASP A 86 4.73 -1.28 -6.55
C ASP A 86 3.98 -0.79 -7.80
N SER A 87 4.44 -1.18 -9.00
CA SER A 87 3.84 -0.83 -10.29
C SER A 87 2.95 -1.95 -10.88
N PHE A 88 2.57 -2.95 -10.08
CA PHE A 88 1.80 -4.10 -10.55
C PHE A 88 0.39 -3.70 -10.99
N ILE A 89 -0.27 -2.80 -10.25
CA ILE A 89 -1.56 -2.21 -10.63
C ILE A 89 -1.49 -1.55 -12.01
N GLU A 90 -0.41 -0.81 -12.28
CA GLU A 90 -0.20 -0.17 -13.59
C GLU A 90 0.07 -1.19 -14.70
N THR A 91 0.72 -2.31 -14.37
CA THR A 91 0.88 -3.43 -15.32
C THR A 91 -0.46 -4.08 -15.65
N ILE A 92 -1.34 -4.24 -14.68
CA ILE A 92 -2.71 -4.75 -14.90
C ILE A 92 -3.49 -3.80 -15.80
N LYS A 93 -3.49 -2.50 -15.49
CA LYS A 93 -4.16 -1.47 -16.31
C LYS A 93 -3.65 -1.46 -17.75
N ALA A 94 -2.32 -1.49 -17.94
CA ALA A 94 -1.71 -1.51 -19.26
C ALA A 94 -2.12 -2.76 -20.05
N PHE A 95 -2.13 -3.94 -19.41
CA PHE A 95 -2.56 -5.17 -20.07
C PHE A 95 -4.00 -5.10 -20.57
N PHE A 96 -4.95 -4.64 -19.73
CA PHE A 96 -6.36 -4.51 -20.13
C PHE A 96 -6.54 -3.51 -21.28
N ALA A 97 -5.84 -2.37 -21.22
CA ALA A 97 -5.84 -1.39 -22.29
C ALA A 97 -5.32 -1.97 -23.62
N GLU A 98 -4.25 -2.77 -23.59
CA GLU A 98 -3.71 -3.45 -24.78
C GLU A 98 -4.66 -4.48 -25.38
N GLN A 99 -5.47 -5.15 -24.55
CA GLN A 99 -6.48 -6.11 -25.03
C GLN A 99 -7.78 -5.43 -25.51
N ASN A 100 -7.91 -4.11 -25.34
CA ASN A 100 -9.19 -3.39 -25.49
C ASN A 100 -10.30 -3.99 -24.62
N GLU A 101 -9.94 -4.45 -23.41
CA GLU A 101 -10.87 -4.95 -22.40
C GLU A 101 -11.13 -3.87 -21.35
N ASP A 102 -12.39 -3.73 -20.92
CA ASP A 102 -12.73 -2.88 -19.79
C ASP A 102 -12.19 -3.51 -18.49
N LEU A 103 -11.40 -2.75 -17.73
CA LEU A 103 -10.94 -3.13 -16.40
C LEU A 103 -11.91 -2.57 -15.34
N PRO A 104 -12.65 -3.41 -14.60
CA PRO A 104 -13.54 -2.93 -13.55
C PRO A 104 -12.75 -2.20 -12.45
N GLN A 105 -13.25 -1.05 -11.99
CA GLN A 105 -12.61 -0.28 -10.93
C GLN A 105 -12.41 -1.12 -9.65
N ALA A 106 -13.37 -1.99 -9.32
CA ALA A 106 -13.27 -2.92 -8.20
C ALA A 106 -12.00 -3.80 -8.24
N TYR A 107 -11.50 -4.16 -9.43
CA TYR A 107 -10.30 -4.99 -9.57
C TYR A 107 -9.04 -4.20 -9.24
N VAL A 108 -9.03 -2.91 -9.62
CA VAL A 108 -7.97 -1.95 -9.25
C VAL A 108 -8.01 -1.72 -7.74
N ASP A 109 -9.19 -1.55 -7.16
CA ASP A 109 -9.37 -1.31 -5.73
C ASP A 109 -8.90 -2.51 -4.88
N ILE A 110 -9.20 -3.74 -5.31
CA ILE A 110 -8.71 -4.96 -4.65
C ILE A 110 -7.18 -5.05 -4.66
N ALA A 111 -6.55 -4.76 -5.81
CA ALA A 111 -5.09 -4.76 -5.91
C ALA A 111 -4.45 -3.61 -5.11
N LEU A 112 -5.14 -2.47 -5.02
CA LEU A 112 -4.74 -1.36 -4.16
C LEU A 112 -4.79 -1.78 -2.68
N LEU A 113 -5.84 -2.47 -2.23
CA LEU A 113 -5.95 -2.94 -0.85
C LEU A 113 -4.85 -3.95 -0.47
N ASP A 114 -4.54 -4.92 -1.34
CA ASP A 114 -3.42 -5.85 -1.13
C ASP A 114 -2.10 -5.09 -0.94
N ARG A 115 -1.83 -4.13 -1.84
CA ARG A 115 -0.63 -3.28 -1.78
C ARG A 115 -0.61 -2.43 -0.51
N THR A 116 -1.71 -1.77 -0.18
CA THR A 116 -1.80 -0.89 1.00
C THR A 116 -1.62 -1.67 2.28
N TRP A 117 -2.21 -2.86 2.39
CA TRP A 117 -2.02 -3.74 3.54
C TRP A 117 -0.54 -4.09 3.74
N LEU A 118 0.15 -4.51 2.67
CA LEU A 118 1.57 -4.84 2.74
C LEU A 118 2.45 -3.61 3.04
N SER A 119 2.14 -2.47 2.43
CA SER A 119 2.84 -1.19 2.64
C SER A 119 2.68 -0.73 4.09
N CYS A 120 1.50 -0.91 4.66
CA CYS A 120 1.21 -0.61 6.05
C CYS A 120 1.96 -1.55 7.02
N LEU A 121 1.98 -2.85 6.70
CA LEU A 121 2.67 -3.87 7.49
C LEU A 121 4.18 -3.65 7.54
N ASN A 122 4.80 -3.33 6.40
CA ASN A 122 6.25 -3.18 6.25
C ASN A 122 6.74 -1.73 6.37
N GLY A 123 5.83 -0.76 6.41
CA GLY A 123 6.18 0.66 6.51
C GLY A 123 6.97 0.94 7.78
N ALA A 124 8.03 1.75 7.66
CA ALA A 124 8.81 2.20 8.80
C ALA A 124 7.92 2.93 9.81
N ASP A 125 8.30 2.87 11.09
CA ASP A 125 7.68 3.73 12.10
C ASP A 125 8.02 5.20 11.79
N ASP A 126 7.07 6.09 12.08
CA ASP A 126 7.22 7.52 11.80
C ASP A 126 7.68 8.22 13.10
N ASP A 127 8.94 8.67 13.11
CA ASP A 127 9.57 9.35 14.24
C ASP A 127 8.88 10.68 14.61
N HIS A 128 8.03 11.21 13.72
CA HIS A 128 7.30 12.47 13.91
C HIS A 128 5.82 12.26 14.26
N ARG A 129 5.46 11.06 14.72
CA ARG A 129 4.10 10.77 15.20
C ARG A 129 3.71 11.70 16.33
N LEU A 130 2.55 12.33 16.17
CA LEU A 130 1.98 13.21 17.18
C LEU A 130 1.61 12.38 18.42
N SER A 131 2.30 12.63 19.52
CA SER A 131 2.07 11.94 20.80
C SER A 131 1.46 12.85 21.85
N VAL A 132 0.92 12.25 22.92
CA VAL A 132 0.39 13.00 24.07
C VAL A 132 1.51 13.84 24.70
N GLU A 133 2.72 13.29 24.80
CA GLU A 133 3.89 13.95 25.36
C GLU A 133 4.30 15.17 24.52
N GLN A 134 4.26 15.06 23.19
CA GLN A 134 4.54 16.19 22.29
C GLN A 134 3.52 17.31 22.45
N ILE A 135 2.23 16.97 22.54
CA ILE A 135 1.17 17.97 22.78
C ILE A 135 1.37 18.68 24.12
N GLN A 136 1.67 17.92 25.18
CA GLN A 136 1.98 18.48 26.49
C GLN A 136 3.22 19.38 26.45
N HIS A 137 4.24 19.01 25.69
CA HIS A 137 5.44 19.82 25.49
C HIS A 137 5.13 21.15 24.79
N HIS A 138 4.36 21.12 23.70
CA HIS A 138 3.89 22.32 23.00
C HIS A 138 3.09 23.23 23.94
N ALA A 139 2.14 22.67 24.70
CA ALA A 139 1.35 23.41 25.67
C ALA A 139 2.22 24.06 26.77
N ALA A 140 3.21 23.34 27.30
CA ALA A 140 4.13 23.86 28.32
C ALA A 140 5.02 25.00 27.81
N GLN A 141 5.31 25.05 26.50
CA GLN A 141 6.04 26.15 25.86
C GLN A 141 5.14 27.35 25.50
N GLY A 142 3.84 27.30 25.85
CA GLY A 142 2.88 28.34 25.49
C GLY A 142 2.57 28.38 24.00
N GLN A 143 2.88 27.32 23.26
CA GLN A 143 2.51 27.20 21.86
C GLN A 143 1.05 26.78 21.75
N ASP A 144 0.34 27.44 20.84
CA ASP A 144 -1.04 27.12 20.54
C ASP A 144 -1.11 25.85 19.69
N ILE A 145 -1.71 24.81 20.27
CA ILE A 145 -1.86 23.48 19.66
C ILE A 145 -2.67 23.58 18.35
N GLU A 146 -3.58 24.55 18.24
CA GLU A 146 -4.38 24.75 17.04
C GLU A 146 -3.54 25.15 15.81
N ASN A 147 -2.33 25.68 16.02
CA ASN A 147 -1.41 26.06 14.95
C ASN A 147 -0.50 24.92 14.51
N ILE A 148 -0.52 23.76 15.17
CA ILE A 148 0.28 22.60 14.78
C ILE A 148 -0.24 22.08 13.44
N ARG A 149 0.63 22.06 12.44
CA ARG A 149 0.33 21.44 11.14
C ARG A 149 0.47 19.93 11.23
N VAL A 150 -0.56 19.24 10.78
CA VAL A 150 -0.68 17.78 10.88
C VAL A 150 -0.84 17.15 9.52
N LYS A 151 -0.26 15.97 9.35
CA LYS A 151 -0.46 15.07 8.22
C LYS A 151 -0.82 13.67 8.74
N LEU A 152 -1.30 12.80 7.85
CA LEU A 152 -1.36 11.38 8.15
C LEU A 152 0.07 10.85 8.37
N ALA A 153 0.25 9.98 9.36
CA ALA A 153 1.54 9.30 9.54
C ALA A 153 1.90 8.46 8.31
N ALA A 154 3.19 8.21 8.08
CA ALA A 154 3.67 7.56 6.85
C ALA A 154 3.04 6.19 6.53
N ASN A 155 2.60 5.45 7.55
CA ASN A 155 1.96 4.14 7.43
C ASN A 155 0.43 4.18 7.64
N VAL A 156 -0.19 5.35 7.47
CA VAL A 156 -1.63 5.56 7.55
C VAL A 156 -2.15 5.94 6.17
N PHE A 157 -3.03 5.11 5.63
CA PHE A 157 -3.58 5.25 4.29
C PHE A 157 -5.08 5.49 4.37
N MET A 158 -5.59 6.34 3.48
CA MET A 158 -7.01 6.60 3.35
C MET A 158 -7.44 6.33 1.91
N HIS A 159 -8.53 5.59 1.74
CA HIS A 159 -9.05 5.20 0.43
C HIS A 159 -10.57 5.37 0.36
N SER A 160 -11.07 5.69 -0.83
CA SER A 160 -12.48 5.64 -1.21
C SER A 160 -12.61 4.58 -2.28
N MET A 161 -13.54 3.64 -2.12
CA MET A 161 -13.77 2.59 -3.12
C MET A 161 -15.20 2.08 -3.12
N GLU A 162 -15.53 1.27 -4.12
CA GLU A 162 -16.81 0.58 -4.15
C GLU A 162 -16.94 -0.40 -2.97
N PRO A 163 -18.08 -0.42 -2.27
CA PRO A 163 -18.28 -1.30 -1.12
C PRO A 163 -18.10 -2.79 -1.44
N GLN A 164 -18.45 -3.21 -2.66
CA GLN A 164 -18.31 -4.61 -3.10
C GLN A 164 -16.84 -5.03 -3.19
N ALA A 165 -15.95 -4.14 -3.63
CA ALA A 165 -14.51 -4.39 -3.70
C ALA A 165 -13.94 -4.61 -2.29
N PHE A 166 -14.30 -3.73 -1.35
CA PHE A 166 -13.88 -3.85 0.04
C PHE A 166 -14.41 -5.13 0.69
N ASN A 167 -15.71 -5.44 0.53
CA ASN A 167 -16.32 -6.63 1.13
C ASN A 167 -15.70 -7.93 0.60
N PHE A 168 -15.47 -8.00 -0.71
CA PHE A 168 -14.79 -9.13 -1.32
C PHE A 168 -13.38 -9.29 -0.76
N TRP A 169 -12.62 -8.19 -0.67
CA TRP A 169 -11.27 -8.23 -0.12
C TRP A 169 -11.24 -8.64 1.35
N TYR A 170 -12.12 -8.05 2.16
CA TYR A 170 -12.19 -8.32 3.60
C TYR A 170 -12.54 -9.79 3.90
N SER A 171 -13.56 -10.32 3.22
CA SER A 171 -13.98 -11.72 3.36
C SER A 171 -12.94 -12.72 2.85
N SER A 172 -12.17 -12.34 1.81
CA SER A 172 -11.05 -13.16 1.32
C SER A 172 -9.90 -13.26 2.34
N GLN A 173 -9.65 -12.20 3.10
CA GLN A 173 -8.64 -12.16 4.17
C GLN A 173 -9.12 -12.82 5.47
N HIS A 174 -10.43 -12.85 5.71
CA HIS A 174 -11.03 -13.40 6.93
C HIS A 174 -12.08 -14.47 6.61
N PRO A 175 -11.66 -15.68 6.19
CA PRO A 175 -12.60 -16.74 5.82
C PRO A 175 -13.59 -17.04 6.95
N GLY A 176 -14.88 -17.06 6.62
CA GLY A 176 -15.96 -17.29 7.58
C GLY A 176 -16.45 -16.04 8.31
N GLN A 177 -15.85 -14.87 8.06
CA GLN A 177 -16.40 -13.58 8.46
C GLN A 177 -17.06 -12.91 7.26
N ASN A 178 -18.37 -12.75 7.31
CA ASN A 178 -19.06 -11.87 6.39
C ASN A 178 -19.04 -10.46 6.96
N HIS A 179 -18.58 -9.50 6.16
CA HIS A 179 -18.85 -8.11 6.44
C HIS A 179 -20.32 -7.83 6.06
N GLU A 180 -21.22 -7.93 7.04
CA GLU A 180 -22.65 -7.65 6.86
C GLU A 180 -22.90 -6.15 6.76
N ALA A 181 -22.53 -5.55 5.63
CA ALA A 181 -22.90 -4.17 5.37
C ALA A 181 -24.37 -4.10 4.92
N THR A 182 -25.24 -3.87 5.90
CA THR A 182 -26.66 -3.57 5.67
C THR A 182 -26.76 -2.10 5.23
N ASN A 183 -27.21 -1.85 4.00
CA ASN A 183 -27.14 -0.55 3.30
C ASN A 183 -25.71 -0.13 2.94
N LEU A 184 -25.19 -0.68 1.83
CA LEU A 184 -23.92 -0.23 1.27
C LEU A 184 -24.06 1.25 0.83
N PRO A 185 -23.28 2.19 1.38
CA PRO A 185 -23.21 3.55 0.85
C PRO A 185 -22.72 3.54 -0.61
N GLN A 186 -22.82 4.64 -1.35
CA GLN A 186 -22.31 4.70 -2.73
C GLN A 186 -20.80 4.42 -2.83
N GLN A 187 -20.05 4.71 -1.76
CA GLN A 187 -18.62 4.48 -1.59
C GLN A 187 -18.33 4.12 -0.14
N THR A 188 -17.40 3.19 0.07
CA THR A 188 -16.82 2.89 1.39
C THR A 188 -15.56 3.71 1.57
N GLN A 189 -15.51 4.49 2.65
CA GLN A 189 -14.35 5.29 3.03
C GLN A 189 -13.56 4.54 4.08
N LEU A 190 -12.28 4.30 3.84
CA LEU A 190 -11.43 3.45 4.66
C LEU A 190 -10.23 4.22 5.19
N LEU A 191 -9.88 3.94 6.45
CA LEU A 191 -8.58 4.25 7.02
C LEU A 191 -7.87 2.95 7.36
N ILE A 192 -6.63 2.82 6.90
CA ILE A 192 -5.79 1.63 7.07
C ILE A 192 -4.49 2.06 7.74
N TRP A 193 -4.15 1.45 8.88
CA TRP A 193 -2.94 1.79 9.63
C TRP A 193 -2.37 0.59 10.38
N ARG A 194 -1.13 0.69 10.86
CA ARG A 194 -0.50 -0.35 11.67
C ARG A 194 -0.49 0.08 13.14
N ALA A 195 -1.05 -0.75 14.00
CA ALA A 195 -1.00 -0.61 15.45
C ALA A 195 -0.49 -1.91 16.08
N ALA A 196 0.53 -1.82 16.94
CA ALA A 196 1.14 -2.96 17.63
C ALA A 196 1.49 -4.14 16.70
N GLY A 197 2.04 -3.84 15.51
CA GLY A 197 2.45 -4.86 14.53
C GLY A 197 1.31 -5.51 13.74
N ARG A 198 0.06 -5.03 13.89
CA ARG A 198 -1.10 -5.52 13.14
C ARG A 198 -1.71 -4.41 12.31
N VAL A 199 -2.04 -4.71 11.06
CA VAL A 199 -2.78 -3.78 10.23
C VAL A 199 -4.24 -3.76 10.69
N GLN A 200 -4.75 -2.55 10.86
CA GLN A 200 -6.12 -2.22 11.23
C GLN A 200 -6.79 -1.58 10.02
N VAL A 201 -8.08 -1.85 9.87
CA VAL A 201 -8.94 -1.21 8.88
C VAL A 201 -10.16 -0.68 9.59
N ARG A 202 -10.51 0.58 9.33
CA ARG A 202 -11.71 1.21 9.87
C ARG A 202 -12.47 1.91 8.76
N GLU A 203 -13.76 1.63 8.68
CA GLU A 203 -14.68 2.43 7.89
C GLU A 203 -14.93 3.78 8.55
N LEU A 204 -14.80 4.84 7.77
CA LEU A 204 -14.99 6.21 8.20
C LEU A 204 -16.41 6.64 7.92
N ASN A 205 -17.07 7.18 8.95
CA ASN A 205 -18.30 7.93 8.74
C ASN A 205 -17.99 9.26 7.98
N PRO A 206 -19.01 9.99 7.50
CA PRO A 206 -18.79 11.22 6.74
C PRO A 206 -17.99 12.31 7.48
N ALA A 207 -18.13 12.40 8.80
CA ALA A 207 -17.43 13.40 9.60
C ALA A 207 -15.94 13.06 9.77
N ASP A 208 -15.63 11.80 10.12
CA ASP A 208 -14.25 11.31 10.20
C ASP A 208 -13.54 11.39 8.84
N TYR A 209 -14.23 11.01 7.76
CA TYR A 209 -13.68 11.16 6.41
C TYR A 209 -13.36 12.62 6.08
N CYS A 210 -14.24 13.55 6.46
CA CYS A 210 -13.97 14.98 6.30
C CYS A 210 -12.73 15.39 7.10
N PHE A 211 -12.61 14.98 8.36
CA PHE A 211 -11.47 15.28 9.22
C PHE A 211 -10.16 14.80 8.59
N PHE A 212 -10.05 13.52 8.26
CA PHE A 212 -8.83 12.95 7.67
C PHE A 212 -8.52 13.52 6.27
N SER A 213 -9.55 13.89 5.49
CA SER A 213 -9.34 14.59 4.21
C SER A 213 -8.73 15.98 4.36
N GLN A 214 -8.97 16.68 5.48
CA GLN A 214 -8.30 17.95 5.77
C GLN A 214 -6.89 17.73 6.30
N VAL A 215 -6.67 16.67 7.11
CA VAL A 215 -5.32 16.27 7.55
C VAL A 215 -4.42 15.94 6.35
N GLN A 216 -4.92 15.25 5.33
CA GLN A 216 -4.15 14.98 4.10
C GLN A 216 -3.69 16.25 3.37
N LYS A 217 -4.39 17.39 3.58
CA LYS A 217 -4.03 18.69 3.01
C LYS A 217 -2.99 19.46 3.83
N GLN A 218 -2.43 18.85 4.88
CA GLN A 218 -1.36 19.42 5.73
C GLN A 218 -1.74 20.77 6.37
N LYS A 219 -3.01 20.87 6.76
CA LYS A 219 -3.58 22.02 7.47
C LYS A 219 -3.20 22.03 8.95
N THR A 220 -3.41 23.16 9.61
CA THR A 220 -3.27 23.22 11.07
C THR A 220 -4.40 22.46 11.76
N LEU A 221 -4.18 22.00 12.99
CA LEU A 221 -5.19 21.28 13.75
C LEU A 221 -6.48 22.12 13.93
N GLY A 222 -6.34 23.42 14.21
CA GLY A 222 -7.46 24.35 14.32
C GLY A 222 -8.24 24.47 13.01
N GLU A 223 -7.57 24.58 11.86
CA GLU A 223 -8.22 24.62 10.55
C GLU A 223 -8.97 23.31 10.24
N VAL A 224 -8.37 22.16 10.58
CA VAL A 224 -8.98 20.83 10.40
C VAL A 224 -10.24 20.70 11.25
N ILE A 225 -10.15 21.06 12.54
CA ILE A 225 -11.26 21.01 13.49
C ILE A 225 -12.37 21.95 13.03
N ALA A 226 -12.08 23.24 12.80
CA ALA A 226 -13.05 24.24 12.41
C ALA A 226 -13.78 23.87 11.10
N THR A 227 -13.05 23.36 10.11
CA THR A 227 -13.66 22.92 8.84
C THR A 227 -14.60 21.74 9.06
N THR A 228 -14.21 20.78 9.90
CA THR A 228 -15.01 19.58 10.17
C THR A 228 -16.27 19.93 10.98
N THR A 229 -16.13 20.69 12.07
CA THR A 229 -17.25 21.07 12.94
C THR A 229 -18.23 22.03 12.28
N THR A 230 -17.76 22.90 11.37
CA THR A 230 -18.65 23.75 10.55
C THR A 230 -19.58 22.91 9.68
N ARG A 231 -19.09 21.80 9.13
CA ARG A 231 -19.88 20.90 8.27
C ARG A 231 -20.67 19.87 9.07
N PHE A 232 -20.13 19.45 10.21
CA PHE A 232 -20.70 18.43 11.08
C PHE A 232 -20.70 18.95 12.52
N PRO A 233 -21.74 19.69 12.94
CA PRO A 233 -21.80 20.31 14.27
C PRO A 233 -21.74 19.31 15.43
N ASP A 234 -22.22 18.07 15.21
CA ASP A 234 -22.22 16.99 16.19
C ASP A 234 -20.90 16.16 16.18
N PHE A 235 -19.87 16.61 15.47
CA PHE A 235 -18.58 15.91 15.40
C PHE A 235 -17.86 15.96 16.75
N ASP A 236 -17.64 14.79 17.35
CA ASP A 236 -16.87 14.64 18.58
C ASP A 236 -15.36 14.74 18.30
N VAL A 237 -14.87 15.98 18.39
CA VAL A 237 -13.45 16.31 18.18
C VAL A 237 -12.56 15.60 19.20
N GLU A 238 -12.97 15.57 20.46
CA GLU A 238 -12.18 15.01 21.55
C GLU A 238 -12.00 13.50 21.36
N ALA A 239 -13.08 12.77 21.09
CA ALA A 239 -13.03 11.33 20.84
C ALA A 239 -12.20 11.00 19.59
N CYS A 240 -12.38 11.75 18.49
CA CYS A 240 -11.63 11.52 17.25
C CYS A 240 -10.14 11.78 17.45
N PHE A 241 -9.78 12.88 18.11
CA PHE A 241 -8.39 13.25 18.37
C PHE A 241 -7.72 12.29 19.36
N ALA A 242 -8.40 11.89 20.43
CA ALA A 242 -7.89 10.87 21.36
C ALA A 242 -7.61 9.54 20.63
N ALA A 243 -8.52 9.09 19.76
CA ALA A 243 -8.31 7.90 18.94
C ALA A 243 -7.11 8.05 17.99
N CYS A 244 -6.89 9.25 17.44
CA CYS A 244 -5.73 9.55 16.60
C CYS A 244 -4.41 9.39 17.37
N LEU A 245 -4.32 9.93 18.59
CA LEU A 245 -3.11 9.83 19.40
C LEU A 245 -2.86 8.39 19.86
N GLN A 246 -3.90 7.70 20.33
CA GLN A 246 -3.80 6.31 20.79
C GLN A 246 -3.29 5.36 19.69
N ASN A 247 -3.67 5.62 18.44
CA ASN A 247 -3.29 4.80 17.30
C ASN A 247 -2.09 5.36 16.51
N GLY A 248 -1.58 6.53 16.88
CA GLY A 248 -0.51 7.23 16.16
C GLY A 248 -0.87 7.52 14.70
N LEU A 249 -2.09 8.02 14.46
CA LEU A 249 -2.62 8.26 13.11
C LEU A 249 -2.08 9.55 12.46
N LEU A 250 -1.62 10.49 13.30
CA LEU A 250 -1.19 11.82 12.88
C LEU A 250 0.31 11.96 13.08
N SER A 251 0.93 12.78 12.24
CA SER A 251 2.31 13.20 12.39
C SER A 251 2.40 14.70 12.17
N GLN A 252 3.34 15.33 12.88
CA GLN A 252 3.59 16.74 12.73
C GLN A 252 4.39 16.99 11.44
N THR A 253 4.06 18.06 10.73
CA THR A 253 4.91 18.58 9.66
C THR A 253 5.82 19.67 10.23
N HIS A 254 7.10 19.64 9.86
CA HIS A 254 8.04 20.73 10.10
C HIS A 254 7.65 21.99 9.33
#